data_AF-A0A3N8AHV3-F1
#
_entry.id   AF-A0A3N8AHV3-F1
#
_cell.length_a   1.000
_cell.length_b   1.000
_cell.length_c   1.000
_cell.angle_alpha   90.00
_cell.angle_beta   90.00
_cell.angle_gamma   90.00
#
_symmetry.space_group_name_H-M   'P 1'
#
loop_
_entity.id
_entity.type
_entity.pdbx_description
1 polymer ?
#
loop_
_entity_poly.entity_id
_entity_poly.type
_entity_poly.pdbx_seq_one_letter_code
_entity_poly.pdbx_strand_id
1 'polypeptide(L)'
;MWLDASISFELSKDGDSGVAPSADPTYRVGRIDAANKVLVSVTPDSTLQQATTLMLANDFSQLPVMTGPRDVKGAVSWKTIGARLALKRPCAKVRDCMESAHVVSADDSLGTVISKIAVHDYVLVQAKDRQITGIVTASDLNAQFQSLADPFLLVGEIESGVRLLLHGKFTVEDLKSAKAPGDDGRAIQSPSDLTFGEYVRLLEPESRWQQLKLEVDRVTFLEQLSRVREIRNDVMHFDPDGLDLSDLVFLREFAGFLKRLRDVGAI
;
A
#
# COMPACT_ATOMS: atom_id res chain seq x y z
N MET A 1 -2.04 12.21 14.80
CA MET A 1 -2.06 12.76 13.43
C MET A 1 -3.20 13.77 13.40
N TRP A 2 -2.87 15.06 13.32
CA TRP A 2 -3.84 16.14 13.33
C TRP A 2 -4.11 16.57 11.89
N LEU A 3 -5.37 16.60 11.47
CA LEU A 3 -5.78 17.01 10.13
C LEU A 3 -5.72 18.55 10.05
N ASP A 4 -5.18 19.08 8.95
CA ASP A 4 -5.01 20.53 8.73
C ASP A 4 -6.30 21.24 8.31
N ALA A 5 -7.41 20.52 8.18
CA ALA A 5 -8.70 21.04 7.76
C ALA A 5 -9.84 20.55 8.67
N SER A 6 -10.80 21.43 8.93
CA SER A 6 -12.11 21.05 9.47
C SER A 6 -12.89 20.28 8.40
N ILE A 7 -13.33 19.06 8.72
CA ILE A 7 -14.24 18.28 7.86
C ILE A 7 -15.59 19.00 7.83
N SER A 8 -15.86 19.73 6.76
CA SER A 8 -17.17 20.34 6.50
C SER A 8 -17.95 19.48 5.51
N PHE A 9 -19.06 18.91 5.98
CA PHE A 9 -20.05 18.29 5.10
C PHE A 9 -20.94 19.41 4.53
N GLU A 10 -20.70 19.81 3.28
CA GLU A 10 -21.63 20.66 2.56
C GLU A 10 -22.76 19.79 1.97
N LEU A 11 -23.99 20.02 2.42
CA LEU A 11 -25.16 19.58 1.66
C LEU A 11 -25.19 20.39 0.37
N SER A 12 -25.06 19.72 -0.77
CA SER A 12 -25.17 20.34 -2.09
C SER A 12 -26.53 21.05 -2.20
N LYS A 13 -26.50 22.38 -2.26
CA LYS A 13 -27.65 23.18 -2.71
C LYS A 13 -27.64 23.16 -4.22
N ASP A 14 -28.10 22.06 -4.79
CA ASP A 14 -28.77 22.04 -6.08
C ASP A 14 -29.38 20.66 -6.29
N GLY A 15 -30.66 20.64 -6.67
CA GLY A 15 -31.42 19.46 -7.02
C GLY A 15 -31.01 18.91 -8.39
N ASP A 16 -29.71 18.80 -8.65
CA ASP A 16 -29.20 17.97 -9.72
C ASP A 16 -28.94 16.59 -9.13
N SER A 17 -29.74 15.61 -9.56
CA SER A 17 -29.53 14.21 -9.27
C SER A 17 -28.30 13.71 -10.04
N GLY A 18 -27.14 14.27 -9.71
CA GLY A 18 -25.84 13.73 -10.07
C GLY A 18 -25.74 12.37 -9.40
N VAL A 19 -25.77 11.32 -10.20
CA VAL A 19 -25.53 9.95 -9.75
C VAL A 19 -24.24 9.97 -8.95
N ALA A 20 -24.34 9.77 -7.63
CA ALA A 20 -23.16 9.59 -6.78
C ALA A 20 -22.25 8.58 -7.47
N PRO A 21 -20.94 8.84 -7.65
CA PRO A 21 -20.06 7.85 -8.25
C PRO A 21 -20.27 6.56 -7.48
N SER A 22 -20.79 5.55 -8.19
CA SER A 22 -21.08 4.21 -7.68
C SER A 22 -19.76 3.47 -7.46
N ALA A 23 -18.83 4.09 -6.75
CA ALA A 23 -17.67 3.42 -6.22
C ALA A 23 -18.19 2.56 -5.08
N ASP A 24 -18.37 1.28 -5.38
CA ASP A 24 -18.60 0.29 -4.36
C ASP A 24 -17.54 0.44 -3.27
N PRO A 25 -17.94 0.72 -2.01
CA PRO A 25 -17.00 0.95 -0.92
C PRO A 25 -16.24 -0.32 -0.54
N THR A 26 -16.67 -1.48 -1.03
CA THR A 26 -16.04 -2.76 -0.76
C THR A 26 -14.81 -2.94 -1.66
N TYR A 27 -13.63 -3.09 -1.04
CA TYR A 27 -12.46 -3.58 -1.75
C TYR A 27 -12.68 -5.04 -2.16
N ARG A 28 -12.80 -5.27 -3.48
CA ARG A 28 -13.03 -6.59 -4.08
C ARG A 28 -11.72 -7.21 -4.55
N VAL A 29 -11.65 -8.54 -4.52
CA VAL A 29 -10.45 -9.29 -4.94
C VAL A 29 -10.07 -9.03 -6.40
N GLY A 30 -11.03 -8.77 -7.28
CA GLY A 30 -10.78 -8.45 -8.68
C GLY A 30 -9.97 -7.17 -8.91
N ARG A 31 -9.79 -6.31 -7.89
CA ARG A 31 -8.91 -5.13 -7.97
C ARG A 31 -7.43 -5.45 -7.75
N ILE A 32 -7.08 -6.64 -7.28
CA ILE A 32 -5.68 -7.07 -7.13
C ILE A 32 -5.13 -7.41 -8.51
N ASP A 33 -3.97 -6.89 -8.87
CA ASP A 33 -3.35 -7.19 -10.18
C ASP A 33 -3.22 -8.70 -10.44
N ALA A 34 -2.80 -9.47 -9.44
CA ALA A 34 -2.64 -10.92 -9.52
C ALA A 34 -3.95 -11.67 -9.84
N ALA A 35 -5.11 -11.09 -9.53
CA ALA A 35 -6.42 -11.64 -9.87
C ALA A 35 -6.72 -11.62 -11.38
N ASN A 36 -5.92 -10.88 -12.15
CA ASN A 36 -6.11 -10.65 -13.58
C ASN A 36 -4.86 -11.02 -14.41
N LYS A 37 -3.90 -11.76 -13.83
CA LYS A 37 -2.70 -12.23 -14.53
C LYS A 37 -2.93 -13.60 -15.17
N VAL A 38 -2.43 -13.77 -16.39
CA VAL A 38 -2.50 -15.04 -17.12
C VAL A 38 -1.89 -16.17 -16.29
N LEU A 39 -2.66 -17.23 -16.11
CA LEU A 39 -2.29 -18.38 -15.31
C LEU A 39 -1.44 -19.36 -16.11
N VAL A 40 -0.35 -19.79 -15.50
CA VAL A 40 0.32 -21.03 -15.88
C VAL A 40 -0.43 -22.18 -15.19
N SER A 41 -0.98 -23.10 -15.97
CA SER A 41 -1.74 -24.24 -15.47
C SER A 41 -1.23 -25.55 -16.05
N VAL A 42 -1.59 -26.65 -15.41
CA VAL A 42 -1.32 -28.02 -15.87
C VAL A 42 -2.61 -28.81 -15.98
N THR A 43 -2.60 -29.91 -16.73
CA THR A 43 -3.77 -30.79 -16.83
C THR A 43 -3.66 -31.95 -15.82
N PRO A 44 -4.76 -32.66 -15.51
CA PRO A 44 -4.70 -33.85 -14.65
C PRO A 44 -3.77 -34.96 -15.19
N ASP A 45 -3.48 -34.98 -16.49
CA ASP A 45 -2.61 -35.96 -17.13
C ASP A 45 -1.16 -35.50 -17.32
N SER A 46 -0.86 -34.24 -17.01
CA SER A 46 0.52 -33.74 -16.97
C SER A 46 1.35 -34.60 -16.01
N THR A 47 2.62 -34.83 -16.37
CA THR A 47 3.54 -35.55 -15.50
C THR A 47 3.90 -34.69 -14.29
N LEU A 48 4.25 -35.34 -13.18
CA LEU A 48 4.78 -34.61 -12.02
C LEU A 48 6.00 -33.78 -12.42
N GLN A 49 6.90 -34.34 -13.23
CA GLN A 49 8.10 -33.66 -13.71
C GLN A 49 7.77 -32.36 -14.47
N GLN A 50 6.75 -32.36 -15.33
CA GLN A 50 6.31 -31.14 -16.02
C GLN A 50 5.84 -30.09 -15.02
N ALA A 51 4.99 -30.47 -14.06
CA ALA A 51 4.47 -29.55 -13.06
C ALA A 51 5.60 -28.96 -12.19
N THR A 52 6.51 -29.79 -11.68
CA THR A 52 7.63 -29.32 -10.85
C THR A 52 8.59 -28.43 -11.64
N THR A 53 8.81 -28.70 -12.93
CA THR A 53 9.63 -27.82 -13.79
C THR A 53 8.98 -26.46 -13.96
N LEU A 54 7.67 -26.40 -14.20
CA LEU A 54 6.94 -25.12 -14.28
C LEU A 54 6.98 -24.36 -12.96
N MET A 55 6.85 -25.07 -11.84
CA MET A 55 6.96 -24.46 -10.50
C MET A 55 8.36 -23.89 -10.27
N LEU A 56 9.42 -24.62 -10.55
CA LEU A 56 10.80 -24.15 -10.39
C LEU A 56 11.15 -23.01 -11.34
N ALA A 57 10.77 -23.11 -12.61
CA ALA A 57 11.11 -22.13 -13.64
C ALA A 57 10.46 -20.75 -13.42
N ASN A 58 9.30 -20.73 -12.75
CA ASN A 58 8.53 -19.51 -12.52
C ASN A 58 8.43 -19.13 -11.03
N ASP A 59 9.17 -19.81 -10.16
CA ASP A 59 9.15 -19.62 -8.70
C ASP A 59 7.73 -19.74 -8.09
N PHE A 60 6.95 -20.71 -8.56
CA PHE A 60 5.59 -20.95 -8.06
C PHE A 60 5.58 -22.02 -6.96
N SER A 61 4.76 -21.78 -5.94
CA SER A 61 4.50 -22.75 -4.87
C SER A 61 3.32 -23.68 -5.17
N GLN A 62 2.48 -23.31 -6.14
CA GLN A 62 1.31 -24.07 -6.58
C GLN A 62 0.97 -23.76 -8.04
N LEU A 63 0.30 -24.70 -8.70
CA LEU A 63 -0.27 -24.56 -10.02
C LEU A 63 -1.75 -24.96 -10.01
N PRO A 64 -2.64 -24.18 -10.64
CA PRO A 64 -3.99 -24.64 -10.93
C PRO A 64 -3.95 -25.83 -11.89
N VAL A 65 -4.81 -26.81 -11.63
CA VAL A 65 -5.03 -27.97 -12.51
C VAL A 65 -6.33 -27.76 -13.28
N MET A 66 -6.21 -27.60 -14.60
CA MET A 66 -7.30 -27.17 -15.47
C MET A 66 -7.33 -27.96 -16.78
N THR A 67 -8.51 -28.14 -17.35
CA THR A 67 -8.73 -28.71 -18.70
C THR A 67 -9.25 -27.68 -19.70
N GLY A 68 -9.52 -26.46 -19.24
CA GLY A 68 -9.85 -25.30 -20.03
C GLY A 68 -10.03 -24.07 -19.14
N PRO A 69 -10.20 -22.86 -19.72
CA PRO A 69 -10.24 -21.60 -18.96
C PRO A 69 -11.33 -21.50 -17.89
N ARG A 70 -12.37 -22.33 -18.01
CA ARG A 70 -13.55 -22.38 -17.12
C ARG A 70 -13.68 -23.70 -16.35
N ASP A 71 -12.70 -24.60 -16.49
CA ASP A 71 -12.81 -25.98 -16.00
C ASP A 71 -11.61 -26.33 -15.09
N VAL A 72 -11.78 -26.02 -13.80
CA VAL A 72 -10.82 -26.32 -12.74
C VAL A 72 -11.08 -27.71 -12.18
N LYS A 73 -10.04 -28.54 -12.15
CA LYS A 73 -10.06 -29.88 -11.57
C LYS A 73 -9.46 -29.93 -10.18
N GLY A 74 -8.56 -29.00 -9.86
CA GLY A 74 -7.87 -28.96 -8.59
C GLY A 74 -6.68 -28.00 -8.60
N ALA A 75 -5.79 -28.16 -7.64
CA ALA A 75 -4.48 -27.54 -7.63
C ALA A 75 -3.44 -28.54 -7.16
N VAL A 76 -2.19 -28.33 -7.59
CA VAL A 76 -1.03 -29.09 -7.13
C VAL A 76 -0.02 -28.12 -6.55
N SER A 77 0.58 -28.45 -5.41
CA SER A 77 1.52 -27.59 -4.70
C SER A 77 2.71 -28.39 -4.17
N TRP A 78 3.78 -27.69 -3.76
CA TRP A 78 4.92 -28.37 -3.10
C TRP A 78 4.48 -29.14 -1.86
N LYS A 79 3.47 -28.61 -1.14
CA LYS A 79 2.86 -29.24 0.03
C LYS A 79 2.17 -30.55 -0.33
N THR A 80 1.32 -30.58 -1.36
CA THR A 80 0.62 -31.81 -1.74
C THR A 80 1.55 -32.86 -2.33
N ILE A 81 2.50 -32.44 -3.17
CA ILE A 81 3.55 -33.30 -3.73
C ILE A 81 4.39 -33.90 -2.60
N GLY A 82 4.93 -33.06 -1.72
CA GLY A 82 5.76 -33.47 -0.60
C GLY A 82 5.04 -34.42 0.34
N ALA A 83 3.79 -34.13 0.72
CA ALA A 83 2.99 -35.00 1.57
C ALA A 83 2.76 -36.39 0.95
N ARG A 84 2.45 -36.45 -0.36
CA ARG A 84 2.26 -37.73 -1.07
C ARG A 84 3.55 -38.54 -1.13
N LEU A 85 4.66 -37.91 -1.49
CA LEU A 85 5.96 -38.57 -1.61
C LEU A 85 6.48 -39.05 -0.24
N ALA A 86 6.34 -38.24 0.82
CA ALA A 86 6.73 -38.61 2.19
C ALA A 86 5.98 -39.86 2.68
N LEU A 87 4.72 -40.03 2.27
CA LEU A 87 3.90 -41.19 2.59
C LEU A 87 4.01 -42.33 1.57
N LYS A 88 4.99 -42.27 0.66
CA LYS A 88 5.23 -43.27 -0.41
C LYS A 88 4.00 -43.54 -1.27
N ARG A 89 3.15 -42.53 -1.46
CA ARG A 89 1.99 -42.61 -2.37
C ARG A 89 2.47 -42.41 -3.82
N PRO A 90 1.88 -43.13 -4.80
CA PRO A 90 2.15 -42.86 -6.21
C PRO A 90 1.86 -41.39 -6.53
N CYS A 91 2.77 -40.76 -7.25
CA CYS A 91 2.67 -39.36 -7.65
C CYS A 91 3.36 -39.19 -9.01
N ALA A 92 2.87 -39.92 -10.02
CA ALA A 92 3.47 -39.91 -11.36
C ALA A 92 2.83 -38.84 -12.25
N LYS A 93 1.52 -38.66 -12.11
CA LYS A 93 0.74 -37.63 -12.77
C LYS A 93 0.21 -36.62 -11.76
N VAL A 94 -0.10 -35.42 -12.24
CA VAL A 94 -0.68 -34.34 -11.43
C VAL A 94 -1.95 -34.80 -10.69
N ARG A 95 -2.83 -35.57 -11.33
CA ARG A 95 -4.06 -36.10 -10.69
C ARG A 95 -3.82 -36.91 -9.41
N ASP A 96 -2.65 -37.51 -9.26
CA ASP A 96 -2.31 -38.35 -8.10
C ASP A 96 -1.96 -37.50 -6.86
N CYS A 97 -1.59 -36.23 -7.10
CA CYS A 97 -1.04 -35.34 -6.09
C CYS A 97 -1.78 -33.99 -6.02
N MET A 98 -2.82 -33.79 -6.82
CA MET A 98 -3.68 -32.61 -6.74
C MET A 98 -4.71 -32.75 -5.62
N GLU A 99 -5.21 -31.61 -5.16
CA GLU A 99 -6.34 -31.50 -4.24
C GLU A 99 -7.41 -30.56 -4.80
N SER A 100 -8.56 -30.47 -4.13
CA SER A 100 -9.63 -29.55 -4.53
C SER A 100 -9.14 -28.11 -4.50
N ALA A 101 -9.40 -27.35 -5.58
CA ALA A 101 -9.01 -25.95 -5.64
C ALA A 101 -9.96 -25.06 -4.85
N HIS A 102 -9.41 -23.96 -4.32
CA HIS A 102 -10.18 -22.92 -3.66
C HIS A 102 -10.46 -21.78 -4.62
N VAL A 103 -11.69 -21.71 -5.14
CA VAL A 103 -12.13 -20.68 -6.10
C VAL A 103 -12.96 -19.61 -5.37
N VAL A 104 -12.76 -18.35 -5.74
CA VAL A 104 -13.50 -17.18 -5.25
C VAL A 104 -14.03 -16.36 -6.42
N SER A 105 -15.13 -15.64 -6.22
CA SER A 105 -15.60 -14.70 -7.24
C SER A 105 -14.68 -13.49 -7.29
N ALA A 106 -14.44 -12.91 -8.46
CA ALA A 106 -13.78 -11.61 -8.61
C ALA A 106 -14.51 -10.51 -7.82
N ASP A 107 -15.81 -10.71 -7.59
CA ASP A 107 -16.64 -9.83 -6.79
C ASP A 107 -16.52 -10.08 -5.28
N ASP A 108 -15.87 -11.14 -4.81
CA ASP A 108 -15.76 -11.40 -3.37
C ASP A 108 -14.96 -10.29 -2.65
N SER A 109 -15.39 -9.97 -1.43
CA SER A 109 -14.69 -8.98 -0.59
C SER A 109 -13.29 -9.47 -0.22
N LEU A 110 -12.35 -8.53 -0.12
CA LEU A 110 -10.97 -8.81 0.23
C LEU A 110 -10.84 -9.50 1.61
N GLY A 111 -11.65 -9.09 2.59
CA GLY A 111 -11.65 -9.70 3.93
C GLY A 111 -11.98 -11.20 3.93
N THR A 112 -12.96 -11.60 3.13
CA THR A 112 -13.31 -13.03 2.93
C THR A 112 -12.15 -13.80 2.29
N VAL A 113 -11.50 -13.19 1.30
CA VAL A 113 -10.40 -13.82 0.56
C VAL A 113 -9.14 -13.98 1.43
N ILE A 114 -8.80 -12.98 2.25
CA ILE A 114 -7.67 -13.05 3.19
C ILE A 114 -7.79 -14.28 4.09
N SER A 115 -8.98 -14.52 4.64
CA SER A 115 -9.23 -15.66 5.52
C SER A 115 -9.02 -17.00 4.80
N LYS A 116 -9.40 -17.09 3.51
CA LYS A 116 -9.18 -18.30 2.70
C LYS A 116 -7.70 -18.50 2.38
N ILE A 117 -6.98 -17.45 1.99
CA ILE A 117 -5.54 -17.51 1.69
C ILE A 117 -4.75 -17.91 2.93
N ALA A 118 -5.11 -17.41 4.13
CA ALA A 118 -4.44 -17.78 5.37
C ALA A 118 -4.52 -19.28 5.70
N VAL A 119 -5.57 -19.96 5.24
CA VAL A 119 -5.78 -21.41 5.48
C VAL A 119 -5.23 -22.26 4.34
N HIS A 120 -5.34 -21.77 3.10
CA HIS A 120 -5.13 -22.55 1.88
C HIS A 120 -3.94 -22.10 1.04
N ASP A 121 -3.17 -21.12 1.51
CA ASP A 121 -1.99 -20.52 0.87
C ASP A 121 -2.30 -19.70 -0.41
N TYR A 122 -3.43 -19.95 -1.07
CA TYR A 122 -3.87 -19.26 -2.29
C TYR A 122 -5.40 -19.32 -2.48
N VAL A 123 -5.89 -18.52 -3.43
CA VAL A 123 -7.20 -18.69 -4.08
C VAL A 123 -7.10 -18.49 -5.59
N LEU A 124 -7.96 -19.15 -6.35
CA LEU A 124 -8.17 -18.87 -7.78
C LEU A 124 -9.33 -17.89 -7.93
N VAL A 125 -9.15 -16.87 -8.76
CA VAL A 125 -10.18 -15.84 -8.99
C VAL A 125 -10.97 -16.19 -10.23
N GLN A 126 -12.29 -16.19 -10.10
CA GLN A 126 -13.24 -16.46 -11.17
C GLN A 126 -13.99 -15.18 -11.56
N ALA A 127 -13.93 -14.81 -12.84
CA ALA A 127 -14.72 -13.72 -13.40
C ALA A 127 -16.20 -14.10 -13.58
N LYS A 128 -17.04 -13.09 -13.86
CA LYS A 128 -18.50 -13.26 -14.07
C LYS A 128 -18.84 -14.25 -15.18
N ASP A 129 -17.99 -14.38 -16.18
CA ASP A 129 -18.15 -15.32 -17.30
C ASP A 129 -17.63 -16.74 -17.00
N ARG A 130 -17.28 -17.00 -15.73
CA ARG A 130 -16.73 -18.24 -15.18
C ARG A 130 -15.28 -18.56 -15.57
N GLN A 131 -14.59 -17.69 -16.30
CA GLN A 131 -13.16 -17.87 -16.54
C GLN A 131 -12.37 -17.67 -15.26
N ILE A 132 -11.33 -18.48 -15.08
CA ILE A 132 -10.36 -18.29 -14.01
C ILE A 132 -9.30 -17.31 -14.52
N THR A 133 -9.24 -16.15 -13.90
CA THR A 133 -8.50 -14.98 -14.41
C THR A 133 -7.20 -14.73 -13.67
N GLY A 134 -6.99 -15.38 -12.53
CA GLY A 134 -5.79 -15.23 -11.75
C GLY A 134 -5.70 -16.15 -10.54
N ILE A 135 -4.57 -16.08 -9.88
CA ILE A 135 -4.28 -16.73 -8.60
C ILE A 135 -3.78 -15.64 -7.66
N VAL A 136 -4.33 -15.59 -6.44
CA VAL A 136 -3.93 -14.63 -5.42
C VAL A 136 -3.38 -15.39 -4.23
N THR A 137 -2.21 -14.96 -3.76
CA THR A 137 -1.47 -15.53 -2.65
C THR A 137 -1.22 -14.49 -1.56
N ALA A 138 -0.63 -14.91 -0.44
CA ALA A 138 -0.21 -13.98 0.60
C ALA A 138 0.82 -12.95 0.10
N SER A 139 1.70 -13.34 -0.85
CA SER A 139 2.69 -12.43 -1.43
C SER A 139 2.03 -11.30 -2.22
N ASP A 140 0.97 -11.61 -2.97
CA ASP A 140 0.23 -10.60 -3.75
C ASP A 140 -0.52 -9.63 -2.83
N LEU A 141 -1.12 -10.14 -1.75
CA LEU A 141 -1.75 -9.31 -0.73
C LEU A 141 -0.72 -8.40 -0.06
N ASN A 142 0.46 -8.92 0.30
CA ASN A 142 1.51 -8.13 0.91
C ASN A 142 1.99 -7.00 -0.02
N ALA A 143 2.17 -7.28 -1.31
CA ALA A 143 2.53 -6.26 -2.29
C ALA A 143 1.46 -5.17 -2.40
N GLN A 144 0.18 -5.55 -2.38
CA GLN A 144 -0.95 -4.61 -2.40
C GLN A 144 -1.03 -3.78 -1.11
N PHE A 145 -0.79 -4.38 0.05
CA PHE A 145 -0.76 -3.64 1.31
C PHE A 145 0.42 -2.69 1.37
N GLN A 146 1.58 -3.10 0.87
CA GLN A 146 2.77 -2.26 0.80
C GLN A 146 2.51 -1.03 -0.08
N SER A 147 1.94 -1.20 -1.28
CA SER A 147 1.65 -0.05 -2.17
C SER A 147 0.67 0.94 -1.54
N LEU A 148 -0.30 0.46 -0.75
CA LEU A 148 -1.24 1.31 -0.03
C LEU A 148 -0.61 1.98 1.21
N ALA A 149 0.31 1.31 1.91
CA ALA A 149 0.92 1.80 3.13
C ALA A 149 2.11 2.73 2.89
N ASP A 150 2.87 2.50 1.81
CA ASP A 150 4.10 3.22 1.44
C ASP A 150 3.96 4.75 1.56
N PRO A 151 2.91 5.40 0.99
CA PRO A 151 2.71 6.83 1.14
C PRO A 151 2.65 7.33 2.58
N PHE A 152 1.86 6.64 3.42
CA PHE A 152 1.64 7.03 4.81
C PHE A 152 2.93 6.88 5.61
N LEU A 153 3.68 5.81 5.36
CA LEU A 153 4.97 5.58 6.00
C LEU A 153 5.98 6.66 5.62
N LEU A 154 6.10 6.99 4.33
CA LEU A 154 7.03 8.02 3.85
C LEU A 154 6.69 9.41 4.38
N VAL A 155 5.41 9.80 4.39
CA VAL A 155 4.98 11.06 5.01
C VAL A 155 5.33 11.08 6.50
N GLY A 156 5.10 9.98 7.23
CA GLY A 156 5.46 9.85 8.64
C GLY A 156 6.97 9.93 8.89
N GLU A 157 7.79 9.35 8.02
CA GLU A 157 9.25 9.46 8.07
C GLU A 157 9.73 10.90 7.86
N ILE A 158 9.15 11.61 6.89
CA ILE A 158 9.45 13.02 6.63
C ILE A 158 9.05 13.88 7.81
N GLU A 159 7.84 13.70 8.34
CA GLU A 159 7.33 14.45 9.50
C GLU A 159 8.23 14.23 10.73
N SER A 160 8.66 12.99 10.96
CA SER A 160 9.60 12.67 12.04
C SER A 160 10.97 13.31 11.81
N GLY A 161 11.46 13.33 10.57
CA GLY A 161 12.70 14.00 10.19
C GLY A 161 12.65 15.51 10.43
N VAL A 162 11.55 16.16 10.05
CA VAL A 162 11.31 17.59 10.31
C VAL A 162 11.22 17.87 11.81
N ARG A 163 10.49 17.05 12.59
CA ARG A 163 10.44 17.24 14.05
C ARG A 163 11.81 17.15 14.70
N LEU A 164 12.66 16.23 14.25
CA LEU A 164 14.02 16.10 14.75
C LEU A 164 14.86 17.34 14.43
N LEU A 165 14.70 17.90 13.23
CA LEU A 165 15.32 19.17 12.82
C LEU A 165 14.95 20.33 13.75
N LEU A 166 13.69 20.40 14.14
CA LEU A 166 13.16 21.47 15.01
C LEU A 166 13.51 21.26 16.49
N HIS A 167 13.82 20.02 16.90
CA HIS A 167 13.97 19.64 18.29
C HIS A 167 15.10 20.42 18.97
N GLY A 168 14.76 21.14 20.04
CA GLY A 168 15.72 21.92 20.83
C GLY A 168 16.26 23.18 20.16
N LYS A 169 15.76 23.56 18.97
CA LYS A 169 16.19 24.78 18.26
C LYS A 169 15.30 26.00 18.55
N PHE A 170 14.04 25.76 18.91
CA PHE A 170 13.03 26.81 19.10
C PHE A 170 12.46 26.81 20.52
N THR A 171 12.07 27.98 21.00
CA THR A 171 11.34 28.12 22.27
C THR A 171 9.87 27.73 22.10
N VAL A 172 9.19 27.47 23.21
CA VAL A 172 7.73 27.20 23.19
C VAL A 172 6.94 28.38 22.60
N GLU A 173 7.41 29.61 22.78
CA GLU A 173 6.81 30.82 22.24
C GLU A 173 6.95 30.89 20.71
N ASP A 174 8.12 30.51 20.18
CA ASP A 174 8.33 30.38 18.74
C ASP A 174 7.38 29.35 18.14
N LEU A 175 7.26 28.17 18.76
CA LEU A 175 6.36 27.11 18.29
C LEU A 175 4.88 27.57 18.31
N LYS A 176 4.44 28.25 19.38
CA LYS A 176 3.09 28.81 19.48
C LYS A 176 2.79 29.87 18.42
N SER A 177 3.80 30.64 18.03
CA SER A 177 3.63 31.68 17.01
C SER A 177 3.48 31.12 15.58
N ALA A 178 3.83 29.85 15.36
CA ALA A 178 3.61 29.16 14.09
C ALA A 178 2.20 28.56 13.97
N LYS A 179 1.38 28.69 15.01
CA LYS A 179 0.04 28.13 15.07
C LYS A 179 -0.89 28.70 13.99
N ALA A 180 -1.74 27.85 13.43
CA ALA A 180 -2.76 28.27 12.48
C ALA A 180 -3.75 29.27 13.13
N PRO A 181 -4.16 30.34 12.43
CA PRO A 181 -5.18 31.26 12.93
C PRO A 181 -6.50 30.54 13.24
N GLY A 182 -7.06 30.77 14.43
CA GLY A 182 -8.36 30.20 14.85
C GLY A 182 -8.28 28.88 15.63
N ASP A 183 -7.09 28.32 15.86
CA ASP A 183 -6.93 27.07 16.63
C ASP A 183 -6.69 27.32 18.14
N ASP A 184 -7.27 28.35 18.75
CA ASP A 184 -6.82 28.89 20.05
C ASP A 184 -6.78 27.87 21.23
N GLY A 185 -7.53 26.77 21.15
CA GLY A 185 -7.61 25.73 22.19
C GLY A 185 -6.44 24.72 22.26
N ARG A 186 -5.65 24.53 21.19
CA ARG A 186 -4.56 23.52 21.21
C ARG A 186 -3.33 24.01 21.99
N ALA A 187 -2.89 23.23 22.97
CA ALA A 187 -1.64 23.46 23.69
C ALA A 187 -0.44 22.97 22.87
N ILE A 188 0.57 23.82 22.71
CA ILE A 188 1.82 23.51 22.00
C ILE A 188 2.96 23.58 23.03
N GLN A 189 3.69 22.48 23.19
CA GLN A 189 4.84 22.34 24.08
C GLN A 189 6.09 21.83 23.33
N SER A 190 5.90 21.09 22.25
CA SER A 190 7.00 20.55 21.44
C SER A 190 6.69 20.58 19.94
N PRO A 191 7.69 20.36 19.07
CA PRO A 191 7.45 20.24 17.63
C PRO A 191 6.45 19.13 17.25
N SER A 192 6.27 18.10 18.08
CA SER A 192 5.28 17.05 17.76
C SER A 192 3.84 17.51 17.88
N ASP A 193 3.59 18.61 18.60
CA ASP A 193 2.25 19.17 18.76
C ASP A 193 1.80 19.95 17.52
N LEU A 194 2.75 20.41 16.70
CA LEU A 194 2.49 21.16 15.47
C LEU A 194 1.94 20.26 14.35
N THR A 195 1.13 20.87 13.47
CA THR A 195 0.72 20.23 12.22
C THR A 195 1.77 20.38 11.13
N PHE A 196 1.59 19.69 9.99
CA PHE A 196 2.56 19.74 8.91
C PHE A 196 2.64 21.15 8.29
N GLY A 197 1.49 21.81 8.10
CA GLY A 197 1.44 23.20 7.64
C GLY A 197 2.12 24.19 8.60
N GLU A 198 2.07 23.91 9.91
CA GLU A 198 2.72 24.74 10.93
C GLU A 198 4.24 24.61 10.92
N TYR A 199 4.80 23.48 10.49
CA TYR A 199 6.24 23.36 10.24
C TYR A 199 6.71 24.33 9.15
N VAL A 200 5.96 24.40 8.04
CA VAL A 200 6.24 25.33 6.94
C VAL A 200 6.20 26.78 7.46
N ARG A 201 5.13 27.14 8.19
CA ARG A 201 4.95 28.49 8.78
C ARG A 201 6.00 28.84 9.83
N LEU A 202 6.48 27.87 10.59
CA LEU A 202 7.57 28.07 11.55
C LEU A 202 8.87 28.40 10.82
N LEU A 203 9.15 27.75 9.70
CA LEU A 203 10.42 27.89 8.97
C LEU A 203 10.42 28.99 7.91
N GLU A 204 9.26 29.56 7.61
CA GLU A 204 9.10 30.63 6.61
C GLU A 204 9.90 31.91 6.95
N PRO A 205 9.90 32.45 8.18
CA PRO A 205 10.72 33.62 8.50
C PRO A 205 12.22 33.30 8.44
N GLU A 206 13.00 34.14 7.73
CA GLU A 206 14.45 33.97 7.61
C GLU A 206 15.16 33.93 8.97
N SER A 207 14.69 34.73 9.93
CA SER A 207 15.23 34.76 11.29
C SER A 207 15.09 33.42 12.03
N ARG A 208 14.04 32.64 11.73
CA ARG A 208 13.83 31.29 12.31
C ARG A 208 14.63 30.25 11.56
N TRP A 209 14.73 30.38 10.24
CA TRP A 209 15.59 29.51 9.44
C TRP A 209 17.05 29.56 9.90
N GLN A 210 17.59 30.75 10.14
CA GLN A 210 18.96 30.92 10.64
C GLN A 210 19.22 30.23 11.99
N GLN A 211 18.19 30.03 12.83
CA GLN A 211 18.33 29.31 14.10
C GLN A 211 18.57 27.80 13.92
N LEU A 212 18.15 27.22 12.79
CA LEU A 212 18.43 25.82 12.47
C LEU A 212 19.92 25.57 12.22
N LYS A 213 20.66 26.61 11.80
CA LYS A 213 22.08 26.51 11.38
C LYS A 213 22.31 25.48 10.28
N LEU A 214 21.37 25.39 9.34
CA LEU A 214 21.49 24.54 8.17
C LEU A 214 22.04 25.34 7.00
N GLU A 215 23.11 24.83 6.39
CA GLU A 215 23.69 25.34 5.15
C GLU A 215 22.97 24.77 3.92
N VAL A 216 21.64 24.88 3.90
CA VAL A 216 20.80 24.54 2.74
C VAL A 216 19.90 25.73 2.40
N ASP A 217 19.53 25.86 1.13
CA ASP A 217 18.70 26.98 0.68
C ASP A 217 17.29 26.91 1.27
N ARG A 218 16.88 27.98 1.96
CA ARG A 218 15.58 28.07 2.66
C ARG A 218 14.41 27.94 1.71
N VAL A 219 14.45 28.67 0.59
CA VAL A 219 13.33 28.76 -0.35
C VAL A 219 13.09 27.39 -0.99
N THR A 220 14.15 26.78 -1.52
CA THR A 220 14.14 25.42 -2.08
C THR A 220 13.62 24.42 -1.05
N PHE A 221 14.09 24.46 0.20
CA PHE A 221 13.63 23.52 1.23
C PHE A 221 12.13 23.67 1.53
N LEU A 222 11.64 24.91 1.66
CA LEU A 222 10.23 25.19 1.95
C LEU A 222 9.30 24.82 0.79
N GLU A 223 9.75 24.97 -0.46
CA GLU A 223 9.01 24.50 -1.64
C GLU A 223 8.82 22.98 -1.59
N GLN A 224 9.88 22.21 -1.30
CA GLN A 224 9.78 20.76 -1.15
C GLN A 224 8.85 20.39 0.02
N LEU A 225 8.98 21.06 1.17
CA LEU A 225 8.14 20.80 2.34
C LEU A 225 6.66 21.12 2.07
N SER A 226 6.38 22.16 1.28
CA SER A 226 5.02 22.52 0.84
C SER A 226 4.43 21.46 -0.09
N ARG A 227 5.23 20.91 -1.00
CA ARG A 227 4.81 19.78 -1.84
C ARG A 227 4.49 18.53 -1.02
N VAL A 228 5.27 18.21 0.03
CA VAL A 228 4.94 17.10 0.95
C VAL A 228 3.61 17.34 1.65
N ARG A 229 3.30 18.59 2.04
CA ARG A 229 2.02 18.93 2.67
C ARG A 229 0.84 18.65 1.73
N GLU A 230 0.97 19.00 0.45
CA GLU A 230 -0.06 18.73 -0.57
C GLU A 230 -0.27 17.22 -0.73
N ILE A 231 0.80 16.47 -1.00
CA ILE A 231 0.77 15.01 -1.12
C ILE A 231 0.19 14.35 0.13
N ARG A 232 0.55 14.83 1.33
CA ARG A 232 -0.03 14.33 2.58
C ARG A 232 -1.55 14.51 2.58
N ASN A 233 -2.06 15.67 2.19
CA ASN A 233 -3.49 15.93 2.21
C ASN A 233 -4.21 14.96 1.26
N ASP A 234 -3.66 14.75 0.07
CA ASP A 234 -4.21 13.81 -0.91
C ASP A 234 -4.24 12.37 -0.36
N VAL A 235 -3.15 11.95 0.28
CA VAL A 235 -3.05 10.66 1.00
C VAL A 235 -4.11 10.53 2.10
N MET A 236 -4.36 11.60 2.87
CA MET A 236 -5.36 11.61 3.95
C MET A 236 -6.80 11.62 3.44
N HIS A 237 -7.03 12.14 2.23
CA HIS A 237 -8.35 12.16 1.60
C HIS A 237 -8.75 10.84 0.94
N PHE A 238 -7.92 9.79 1.04
CA PHE A 238 -8.14 8.47 0.42
C PHE A 238 -8.57 8.61 -1.03
N ASP A 239 -7.76 9.33 -1.82
CA ASP A 239 -8.00 9.49 -3.24
C ASP A 239 -8.23 8.10 -3.90
N PRO A 240 -9.41 7.85 -4.51
CA PRO A 240 -9.72 6.57 -5.11
C PRO A 240 -8.78 6.20 -6.27
N ASP A 241 -8.13 7.19 -6.90
CA ASP A 241 -7.18 6.98 -7.99
C ASP A 241 -5.75 6.67 -7.47
N GLY A 242 -5.53 6.82 -6.16
CA GLY A 242 -4.24 6.59 -5.50
C GLY A 242 -3.25 7.74 -5.73
N LEU A 243 -2.01 7.55 -5.27
CA LEU A 243 -0.95 8.52 -5.51
C LEU A 243 -0.24 8.29 -6.84
N ASP A 244 0.09 9.38 -7.51
CA ASP A 244 0.96 9.35 -8.68
C ASP A 244 2.35 8.80 -8.34
N LEU A 245 2.91 8.01 -9.26
CA LEU A 245 4.25 7.43 -9.11
C LEU A 245 5.32 8.53 -8.91
N SER A 246 5.15 9.70 -9.53
CA SER A 246 6.05 10.84 -9.34
C SER A 246 6.07 11.38 -7.92
N ASP A 247 4.93 11.32 -7.22
CA ASP A 247 4.84 11.80 -5.84
C ASP A 247 5.44 10.79 -4.87
N LEU A 248 5.22 9.50 -5.12
CA LEU A 248 5.93 8.44 -4.38
C LEU A 248 7.45 8.54 -4.54
N VAL A 249 7.95 8.77 -5.76
CA VAL A 249 9.39 8.97 -6.01
C VAL A 249 9.88 10.20 -5.25
N PHE A 250 9.16 11.32 -5.34
CA PHE A 250 9.49 12.54 -4.63
C PHE A 250 9.56 12.34 -3.10
N LEU A 251 8.56 11.68 -2.50
CA LEU A 251 8.54 11.40 -1.06
C LEU A 251 9.76 10.57 -0.64
N ARG A 252 10.13 9.54 -1.41
CA ARG A 252 11.33 8.72 -1.14
C ARG A 252 12.61 9.55 -1.23
N GLU A 253 12.74 10.39 -2.25
CA GLU A 253 13.91 11.24 -2.45
C GLU A 253 14.05 12.28 -1.33
N PHE A 254 12.94 12.89 -0.91
CA PHE A 254 12.93 13.88 0.16
C PHE A 254 13.19 13.25 1.53
N ALA A 255 12.59 12.08 1.83
CA ALA A 255 12.92 11.30 3.02
C ALA A 255 14.42 10.94 3.06
N GLY A 256 14.97 10.51 1.92
CA GLY A 256 16.39 10.23 1.76
C GLY A 256 17.29 11.47 1.90
N PHE A 257 16.82 12.64 1.46
CA PHE A 257 17.49 13.92 1.68
C PHE A 257 17.54 14.29 3.18
N LEU A 258 16.41 14.23 3.89
CA LEU A 258 16.37 14.49 5.34
C LEU A 258 17.25 13.51 6.12
N LYS A 259 17.29 12.24 5.72
CA LYS A 259 18.20 11.25 6.29
C LYS A 259 19.67 11.65 6.08
N ARG A 260 20.04 12.02 4.85
CA ARG A 260 21.42 12.47 4.55
C ARG A 260 21.83 13.67 5.37
N LEU A 261 20.94 14.66 5.58
CA LEU A 261 21.23 15.82 6.44
C LEU A 261 21.61 15.39 7.87
N ARG A 262 20.91 14.39 8.43
CA ARG A 262 21.26 13.84 9.75
C ARG A 262 22.60 13.12 9.72
N ASP A 263 22.80 12.24 8.74
CA ASP A 263 23.96 11.36 8.69
C ASP A 263 25.27 12.14 8.52
N VAL A 264 25.23 13.31 7.88
CA VAL A 264 26.40 14.22 7.75
C VAL A 264 26.57 15.20 8.92
N GLY A 265 25.73 15.10 9.95
CA GLY A 265 25.86 15.90 11.18
C GLY A 265 25.31 17.32 11.07
N ALA A 266 24.41 17.60 10.13
CA ALA A 266 23.73 18.91 10.05
C ALA A 266 22.67 19.09 11.15
N ILE A 267 22.38 18.05 11.94
CA ILE A 267 21.26 17.95 12.89
C ILE A 267 21.78 17.41 14.24
#